data_AF-A0AAJ7NED6-F1
#
_entry.id   AF-A0AAJ7NED6-F1
#
_cell.length_a   1.000
_cell.length_b   1.000
_cell.length_c   1.000
_cell.angle_alpha   90.00
_cell.angle_beta   90.00
_cell.angle_gamma   90.00
#
_symmetry.space_group_name_H-M   'P 1'
#
loop_
_entity.id
_entity.type
_entity.pdbx_description
1 polymer ?
#
loop_
_entity_poly.entity_id
_entity_poly.type
_entity_poly.pdbx_seq_one_letter_code
_entity_poly.pdbx_strand_id
1 'polypeptide(L)'
;MQGTRKKAFSCKAKKQQLQAKKQRQNANSLAGNYSRNNEERSNDSEFSGIQKINKQPRDNSSKNSYALQFFRETKEELARRREQARCTIEPLSLKDQEVSDDYFPPEVDMPKRPPWDFNMTKEQLDSREQRYFTEYLKGMAKLSDVSYFELNLETWRQLWRVLEMSDVLLMIVDIRYPVLMFPPYLYRYVTNELRKDMILVLNKVDLAPAALVVAWKEYFRSTYPKLHVLMFTSCPTYNLRGNTNETEGLKQRRMKGKLRMAAEGAQKLLDACEKIVGNEVDLSSWHDKIREEMQMEFDLDDVDHRESVTIEKEDTSYFKHERYKNGVLTVGCVGTPNVGKSSLINALMGKKVVSVSRTPGHTKHFQTIFLTRTVCLCDCPGLVFPSTVPKQLQILMGSYPIAQVREPYTTIKFLAERTDLPKILRLQHPDGDDSWSAMDICDAWATKRNFVTARAARLDTYRAANSLLRMALAARICMYVYPPDWVADREKWEDHAEVELVSWIQARNRGEDVSDVGKAFVSSEEEEEEEEEEEDEGEERSQSRKSEKKEGSDESASSDAESDDSEIPRVANKFEALSADA
;
A
#
# COMPACT_ATOMS: atom_id res chain seq x y z
N MET A 1 -12.10 8.26 57.28
CA MET A 1 -10.79 7.56 57.31
C MET A 1 -10.03 7.86 56.03
N GLN A 2 -8.77 8.31 56.13
CA GLN A 2 -7.90 8.57 54.99
C GLN A 2 -7.57 7.26 54.25
N GLY A 3 -7.86 7.18 52.95
CA GLY A 3 -7.50 6.03 52.11
C GLY A 3 -5.98 5.88 52.01
N THR A 4 -5.46 4.76 52.50
CA THR A 4 -4.05 4.40 52.40
C THR A 4 -3.66 4.16 50.95
N ARG A 5 -2.68 4.95 50.45
CA ARG A 5 -2.00 4.71 49.16
C ARG A 5 -1.50 3.26 49.11
N LYS A 6 -1.88 2.50 48.07
CA LYS A 6 -1.33 1.16 47.80
C LYS A 6 0.20 1.25 47.70
N LYS A 7 0.92 0.56 48.59
CA LYS A 7 2.39 0.43 48.54
C LYS A 7 2.78 -0.26 47.23
N ALA A 8 3.77 0.31 46.52
CA ALA A 8 4.37 -0.30 45.35
C ALA A 8 4.98 -1.67 45.71
N PHE A 9 4.75 -2.67 44.86
CA PHE A 9 5.30 -4.01 45.04
C PHE A 9 6.83 -3.96 45.06
N SER A 10 7.44 -4.58 46.08
CA SER A 10 8.89 -4.81 46.11
C SER A 10 9.34 -5.58 44.87
N CYS A 11 10.45 -5.18 44.24
CA CYS A 11 11.06 -5.86 43.08
C CYS A 11 11.23 -7.37 43.29
N LYS A 12 11.41 -7.81 44.54
CA LYS A 12 11.54 -9.23 44.90
C LYS A 12 10.23 -10.01 44.71
N ALA A 13 9.09 -9.39 45.07
CA ALA A 13 7.76 -9.98 44.87
C ALA A 13 7.39 -10.04 43.38
N LYS A 14 7.74 -9.01 42.61
CA LYS A 14 7.51 -8.97 41.15
C LYS A 14 8.32 -10.04 40.41
N LYS A 15 9.54 -10.33 40.86
CA LYS A 15 10.39 -11.40 40.31
C LYS A 15 9.87 -12.80 40.62
N GLN A 16 9.34 -13.05 41.82
CA GLN A 16 8.70 -14.32 42.17
C GLN A 16 7.41 -14.55 41.39
N GLN A 17 6.61 -13.51 41.17
CA GLN A 17 5.38 -13.60 40.39
C GLN A 17 5.65 -13.94 38.90
N LEU A 18 6.72 -13.38 38.34
CA LEU A 18 7.20 -13.72 36.98
C LEU A 18 7.74 -15.16 36.89
N GLN A 19 8.45 -15.66 37.91
CA GLN A 19 8.91 -17.05 37.95
C GLN A 19 7.74 -18.04 38.08
N ALA A 20 6.74 -17.74 38.90
CA ALA A 20 5.53 -18.56 39.03
C ALA A 20 4.71 -18.60 37.72
N LYS A 21 4.63 -17.49 36.99
CA LYS A 21 3.99 -17.43 35.67
C LYS A 21 4.74 -18.27 34.63
N LYS A 22 6.08 -18.26 34.67
CA LYS A 22 6.93 -19.07 33.78
C LYS A 22 6.82 -20.57 34.07
N GLN A 23 6.69 -20.97 35.33
CA GLN A 23 6.46 -22.37 35.72
C GLN A 23 5.07 -22.88 35.32
N ARG A 24 4.02 -22.05 35.42
CA ARG A 24 2.67 -22.39 34.93
C ARG A 24 2.61 -22.55 33.40
N GLN A 25 3.35 -21.73 32.66
CA GLN A 25 3.44 -21.87 31.19
C GLN A 25 4.18 -23.14 30.77
N ASN A 26 5.24 -23.54 31.49
CA ASN A 26 5.94 -24.80 31.23
C ASN A 26 5.13 -26.05 31.62
N ALA A 27 4.27 -25.96 32.64
CA ALA A 27 3.38 -27.08 33.01
C ALA A 27 2.30 -27.34 31.94
N ASN A 28 1.75 -26.27 31.33
CA ASN A 28 0.78 -26.41 30.25
C ASN A 28 1.39 -26.89 28.92
N SER A 29 2.70 -26.71 28.69
CA SER A 29 3.37 -27.25 27.48
C SER A 29 3.64 -28.76 27.55
N LEU A 30 3.63 -29.36 28.74
CA LEU A 30 3.88 -30.79 28.94
C LEU A 30 2.61 -31.64 28.87
N ALA A 31 1.44 -31.09 29.21
CA ALA A 31 0.17 -31.82 29.22
C ALA A 31 -0.59 -31.82 27.88
N GLY A 32 -0.23 -30.96 26.92
CA GLY A 32 -0.94 -30.81 25.63
C GLY A 32 -0.44 -31.67 24.47
N ASN A 33 0.64 -32.46 24.65
CA ASN A 33 1.39 -33.04 23.53
C ASN A 33 1.05 -34.49 23.13
N TYR A 34 0.01 -35.11 23.70
CA TYR A 34 -0.24 -36.56 23.51
C TYR A 34 -1.53 -36.97 22.77
N SER A 35 -2.31 -36.06 22.16
CA SER A 35 -3.51 -36.50 21.40
C SER A 35 -3.89 -35.70 20.14
N ARG A 36 -2.95 -34.99 19.49
CA ARG A 36 -3.29 -34.28 18.24
C ARG A 36 -2.24 -34.30 17.14
N ASN A 37 -1.26 -35.20 17.21
CA ASN A 37 -0.08 -35.19 16.35
C ASN A 37 -0.17 -36.09 15.09
N ASN A 38 -1.34 -36.64 14.74
CA ASN A 38 -1.42 -37.64 13.66
C ASN A 38 -2.22 -37.26 12.40
N GLU A 39 -2.82 -36.07 12.30
CA GLU A 39 -3.59 -35.71 11.08
C GLU A 39 -3.10 -34.47 10.30
N GLU A 40 -2.14 -33.69 10.82
CA GLU A 40 -1.65 -32.48 10.12
C GLU A 40 -0.19 -32.58 9.61
N ARG A 41 0.47 -33.74 9.73
CA ARG A 41 1.90 -33.88 9.38
C ARG A 41 2.20 -34.29 7.93
N SER A 42 1.21 -34.37 7.04
CA SER A 42 1.45 -34.82 5.65
C SER A 42 1.67 -33.71 4.62
N ASN A 43 1.43 -32.42 4.91
CA ASN A 43 1.54 -31.36 3.89
C ASN A 43 2.48 -30.18 4.21
N ASP A 44 3.08 -30.11 5.40
CA ASP A 44 3.86 -28.92 5.83
C ASP A 44 5.39 -29.06 5.65
N SER A 45 5.86 -30.10 4.93
CA SER A 45 7.29 -30.37 4.72
C SER A 45 7.88 -29.81 3.41
N GLU A 46 7.06 -29.43 2.42
CA GLU A 46 7.55 -29.05 1.08
C GLU A 46 7.85 -27.53 0.90
N PHE A 47 7.49 -26.66 1.85
CA PHE A 47 7.68 -25.20 1.74
C PHE A 47 8.45 -24.57 2.91
N SER A 48 9.51 -25.23 3.38
CA SER A 48 10.38 -24.76 4.48
C SER A 48 11.13 -23.44 4.20
N GLY A 49 11.06 -22.90 2.97
CA GLY A 49 11.71 -21.67 2.52
C GLY A 49 10.83 -20.41 2.45
N ILE A 50 9.53 -20.48 2.77
CA ILE A 50 8.66 -19.29 2.72
C ILE A 50 8.83 -18.45 3.99
N GLN A 51 9.29 -17.20 3.83
CA GLN A 51 9.18 -16.17 4.85
C GLN A 51 7.75 -15.63 4.86
N LYS A 52 6.93 -16.16 5.78
CA LYS A 52 5.66 -15.53 6.13
C LYS A 52 5.97 -14.19 6.78
N ILE A 53 5.72 -13.12 6.05
CA ILE A 53 5.93 -11.76 6.51
C ILE A 53 4.69 -11.32 7.32
N ASN A 54 4.91 -10.56 8.41
CA ASN A 54 3.90 -10.20 9.43
C ASN A 54 3.24 -11.40 10.16
N LYS A 55 4.04 -12.25 10.81
CA LYS A 55 3.50 -13.25 11.75
C LYS A 55 3.19 -12.58 13.10
N GLN A 56 1.93 -12.27 13.36
CA GLN A 56 1.47 -11.85 14.70
C GLN A 56 1.47 -13.04 15.70
N PRO A 57 1.41 -12.77 17.02
CA PRO A 57 1.48 -13.78 18.07
C PRO A 57 0.42 -14.88 17.92
N ARG A 58 0.76 -16.11 18.33
CA ARG A 58 -0.05 -17.33 18.18
C ARG A 58 -1.28 -17.39 19.10
N ASP A 59 -2.13 -16.37 19.09
CA ASP A 59 -3.47 -16.47 19.67
C ASP A 59 -4.48 -16.77 18.55
N ASN A 60 -5.21 -17.88 18.73
CA ASN A 60 -6.15 -18.46 17.76
C ASN A 60 -7.39 -17.59 17.45
N SER A 61 -7.39 -16.28 17.75
CA SER A 61 -8.53 -15.39 17.53
C SER A 61 -8.48 -14.61 16.20
N SER A 62 -7.33 -14.54 15.51
CA SER A 62 -7.20 -13.79 14.24
C SER A 62 -6.93 -14.71 13.04
N LYS A 63 -7.98 -15.38 12.54
CA LYS A 63 -7.93 -16.10 11.25
C LYS A 63 -7.80 -15.19 10.02
N ASN A 64 -7.80 -13.86 10.18
CA ASN A 64 -7.88 -12.90 9.07
C ASN A 64 -6.71 -11.90 9.09
N SER A 65 -5.58 -12.25 8.48
CA SER A 65 -4.45 -11.32 8.32
C SER A 65 -3.85 -11.48 6.91
N TYR A 66 -4.28 -10.60 6.00
CA TYR A 66 -3.82 -10.47 4.62
C TYR A 66 -2.41 -9.86 4.56
N ALA A 67 -1.43 -10.61 5.04
CA ALA A 67 -0.03 -10.20 4.98
C ALA A 67 0.66 -10.80 3.75
N LEU A 68 1.39 -9.95 3.01
CA LEU A 68 2.26 -10.35 1.92
C LEU A 68 3.24 -11.43 2.39
N GLN A 69 3.46 -12.49 1.61
CA GLN A 69 4.38 -13.59 1.94
C GLN A 69 5.44 -13.73 0.84
N PHE A 70 6.70 -13.93 1.21
CA PHE A 70 7.84 -13.93 0.28
C PHE A 70 8.84 -15.06 0.59
N PHE A 71 9.74 -15.43 -0.34
CA PHE A 71 10.79 -16.42 -0.06
C PHE A 71 11.90 -15.88 0.87
N ARG A 72 12.44 -16.75 1.73
CA ARG A 72 13.51 -16.39 2.67
C ARG A 72 14.88 -16.39 1.99
N GLU A 73 15.63 -15.31 2.21
CA GLU A 73 16.99 -15.17 1.70
C GLU A 73 18.02 -15.97 2.53
N THR A 74 18.93 -16.64 1.83
CA THR A 74 20.06 -17.36 2.45
C THR A 74 21.10 -16.39 3.00
N LYS A 75 21.91 -16.85 3.97
CA LYS A 75 22.98 -16.01 4.54
C LYS A 75 24.08 -15.70 3.52
N GLU A 76 24.35 -16.65 2.62
CA GLU A 76 25.36 -16.52 1.56
C GLU A 76 24.96 -15.43 0.56
N GLU A 77 23.70 -15.40 0.13
CA GLU A 77 23.20 -14.37 -0.78
C GLU A 77 23.30 -12.97 -0.17
N LEU A 78 22.99 -12.84 1.13
CA LEU A 78 23.12 -11.58 1.85
C LEU A 78 24.58 -11.13 1.99
N ALA A 79 25.53 -12.06 2.16
CA ALA A 79 26.95 -11.72 2.21
C ALA A 79 27.45 -11.21 0.85
N ARG A 80 27.11 -11.92 -0.23
CA ARG A 80 27.44 -11.53 -1.61
C ARG A 80 26.94 -10.12 -1.95
N ARG A 81 25.68 -9.81 -1.59
CA ARG A 81 25.10 -8.47 -1.82
C ARG A 81 25.80 -7.38 -1.02
N ARG A 82 26.16 -7.65 0.24
CA ARG A 82 26.94 -6.69 1.05
C ARG A 82 28.31 -6.40 0.46
N GLU A 83 28.95 -7.39 -0.15
CA GLU A 83 30.22 -7.19 -0.85
C GLU A 83 30.01 -6.34 -2.11
N GLN A 84 28.97 -6.63 -2.90
CA GLN A 84 28.62 -5.83 -4.09
C GLN A 84 28.31 -4.36 -3.77
N ALA A 85 27.70 -4.09 -2.61
CA ALA A 85 27.37 -2.74 -2.17
C ALA A 85 28.61 -1.91 -1.77
N ARG A 86 29.74 -2.56 -1.47
CA ARG A 86 31.03 -1.90 -1.20
C ARG A 86 31.82 -1.59 -2.46
N CYS A 87 31.48 -2.21 -3.58
CA CYS A 87 32.09 -1.87 -4.85
C CYS A 87 31.71 -0.44 -5.24
N THR A 88 32.63 0.22 -5.95
CA THR A 88 32.41 1.53 -6.53
C THR A 88 31.14 1.56 -7.38
N ILE A 89 30.44 2.69 -7.31
CA ILE A 89 29.26 2.99 -8.12
C ILE A 89 29.73 3.44 -9.49
N GLU A 90 29.25 2.76 -10.53
CA GLU A 90 29.47 3.13 -11.92
C GLU A 90 28.18 3.76 -12.47
N PRO A 91 28.18 5.05 -12.84
CA PRO A 91 26.99 5.69 -13.38
C PRO A 91 26.55 5.04 -14.69
N LEU A 92 25.26 4.72 -14.79
CA LEU A 92 24.64 4.18 -16.00
C LEU A 92 24.27 5.31 -16.96
N SER A 93 24.58 5.11 -18.25
CA SER A 93 24.12 6.03 -19.28
C SER A 93 22.59 6.05 -19.35
N LEU A 94 22.01 7.15 -19.82
CA LEU A 94 20.54 7.26 -19.94
C LEU A 94 19.96 6.16 -20.86
N LYS A 95 20.72 5.72 -21.85
CA LYS A 95 20.35 4.63 -22.76
C LYS A 95 20.28 3.28 -22.05
N ASP A 96 21.22 3.00 -21.14
CA ASP A 96 21.23 1.76 -20.35
C ASP A 96 20.16 1.76 -19.24
N GLN A 97 19.48 2.90 -19.03
CA GLN A 97 18.33 3.03 -18.13
C GLN A 97 16.98 2.83 -18.84
N GLU A 98 16.97 2.71 -20.17
CA GLU A 98 15.78 2.35 -20.93
C GLU A 98 15.35 0.92 -20.63
N VAL A 99 14.04 0.68 -20.66
CA VAL A 99 13.51 -0.66 -20.42
C VAL A 99 13.81 -1.53 -21.64
N SER A 100 14.77 -2.46 -21.48
CA SER A 100 15.17 -3.42 -22.53
C SER A 100 14.43 -4.76 -22.45
N ASP A 101 13.91 -5.12 -21.27
CA ASP A 101 13.47 -6.48 -20.95
C ASP A 101 11.96 -6.55 -20.70
N ASP A 102 11.31 -7.59 -21.23
CA ASP A 102 9.92 -7.92 -20.87
C ASP A 102 9.91 -8.56 -19.47
N TYR A 103 9.59 -7.73 -18.46
CA TYR A 103 9.49 -8.17 -17.07
C TYR A 103 8.36 -9.20 -16.83
N PHE A 104 7.55 -9.49 -17.84
CA PHE A 104 6.46 -10.45 -17.79
C PHE A 104 6.61 -11.47 -18.92
N PRO A 105 7.61 -12.36 -18.83
CA PRO A 105 7.87 -13.33 -19.88
C PRO A 105 6.66 -14.28 -20.05
N PRO A 106 6.44 -14.85 -21.24
CA PRO A 106 5.24 -15.64 -21.55
C PRO A 106 5.00 -16.86 -20.65
N GLU A 107 6.05 -17.37 -20.00
CA GLU A 107 5.98 -18.49 -19.05
C GLU A 107 5.38 -18.10 -17.69
N VAL A 108 5.35 -16.80 -17.38
CA VAL A 108 4.83 -16.25 -16.12
C VAL A 108 3.39 -15.76 -16.32
N ASP A 109 2.44 -16.34 -15.58
CA ASP A 109 1.03 -15.93 -15.56
C ASP A 109 0.51 -15.84 -14.12
N MET A 110 -0.62 -15.16 -13.92
CA MET A 110 -1.33 -15.12 -12.65
C MET A 110 -2.21 -16.36 -12.42
N PRO A 111 -2.51 -16.73 -11.16
CA PRO A 111 -3.49 -17.77 -10.89
C PRO A 111 -4.89 -17.29 -11.29
N LYS A 112 -5.56 -18.07 -12.14
CA LYS A 112 -6.95 -17.83 -12.58
C LYS A 112 -7.89 -18.63 -11.69
N ARG A 113 -9.05 -18.06 -11.33
CA ARG A 113 -9.99 -18.79 -10.48
C ARG A 113 -10.45 -20.08 -11.17
N PRO A 114 -10.34 -21.26 -10.55
CA PRO A 114 -10.85 -22.48 -11.15
C PRO A 114 -12.38 -22.39 -11.31
N PRO A 115 -12.97 -22.98 -12.38
CA PRO A 115 -14.41 -22.97 -12.58
C PRO A 115 -15.14 -23.55 -11.37
N TRP A 116 -16.24 -22.91 -10.98
CA TRP A 116 -17.07 -23.33 -9.86
C TRP A 116 -18.55 -23.15 -10.18
N ASP A 117 -19.41 -23.86 -9.45
CA ASP A 117 -20.86 -23.79 -9.62
C ASP A 117 -21.58 -23.75 -8.26
N PHE A 118 -22.88 -23.45 -8.31
CA PHE A 118 -23.75 -23.31 -7.14
C PHE A 118 -23.99 -24.60 -6.37
N ASN A 119 -23.75 -25.76 -6.98
CA ASN A 119 -23.97 -27.05 -6.33
C ASN A 119 -22.79 -27.40 -5.40
N MET A 120 -21.68 -26.67 -5.48
CA MET A 120 -20.54 -26.84 -4.60
C MET A 120 -20.80 -26.22 -3.23
N THR A 121 -20.47 -26.96 -2.17
CA THR A 121 -20.44 -26.37 -0.82
C THR A 121 -19.26 -25.42 -0.67
N LYS A 122 -19.32 -24.53 0.33
CA LYS A 122 -18.22 -23.61 0.64
C LYS A 122 -16.90 -24.35 0.88
N GLU A 123 -16.94 -25.49 1.58
CA GLU A 123 -15.78 -26.31 1.89
C GLU A 123 -15.21 -26.99 0.63
N GLN A 124 -16.08 -27.42 -0.29
CA GLN A 124 -15.67 -27.99 -1.56
C GLN A 124 -14.99 -26.94 -2.46
N LEU A 125 -15.55 -25.74 -2.53
CA LEU A 125 -14.97 -24.61 -3.26
C LEU A 125 -13.62 -24.21 -2.66
N ASP A 126 -13.54 -24.07 -1.33
CA ASP A 126 -12.31 -23.73 -0.63
C ASP A 126 -11.19 -24.76 -0.89
N SER A 127 -11.53 -26.05 -0.77
CA SER A 127 -10.60 -27.15 -1.05
C SER A 127 -10.12 -27.16 -2.51
N ARG A 128 -11.01 -26.84 -3.45
CA ARG A 128 -10.69 -26.79 -4.90
C ARG A 128 -9.76 -25.64 -5.22
N GLU A 129 -10.06 -24.44 -4.72
CA GLU A 129 -9.21 -23.25 -4.90
C GLU A 129 -7.84 -23.45 -4.23
N GLN A 130 -7.81 -24.00 -3.02
CA GLN A 130 -6.56 -24.30 -2.31
C GLN A 130 -5.70 -25.30 -3.07
N ARG A 131 -6.29 -26.38 -3.60
CA ARG A 131 -5.59 -27.37 -4.41
C ARG A 131 -5.02 -26.74 -5.69
N TYR A 132 -5.84 -26.00 -6.44
CA TYR A 132 -5.43 -25.31 -7.66
C TYR A 132 -4.26 -24.36 -7.38
N PHE A 133 -4.36 -23.54 -6.34
CA PHE A 133 -3.33 -22.56 -6.01
C PHE A 133 -2.03 -23.24 -5.56
N THR A 134 -2.11 -24.36 -4.85
CA THR A 134 -0.93 -25.15 -4.48
C THR A 134 -0.24 -25.73 -5.71
N GLU A 135 -0.98 -26.26 -6.68
CA GLU A 135 -0.45 -26.75 -7.96
C GLU A 135 0.18 -25.61 -8.78
N TYR A 136 -0.46 -24.44 -8.80
CA TYR A 136 0.08 -23.21 -9.41
C TYR A 136 1.43 -22.80 -8.80
N LEU A 137 1.53 -22.74 -7.45
CA LEU A 137 2.78 -22.41 -6.77
C LEU A 137 3.89 -23.43 -7.04
N LYS A 138 3.55 -24.72 -7.17
CA LYS A 138 4.51 -25.77 -7.59
C LYS A 138 5.00 -25.57 -9.03
N GLY A 139 4.16 -25.02 -9.91
CA GLY A 139 4.55 -24.61 -11.26
C GLY A 139 5.52 -23.42 -11.23
N MET A 140 5.16 -22.36 -10.50
CA MET A 140 5.97 -21.16 -10.35
C MET A 140 7.34 -21.43 -9.73
N ALA A 141 7.43 -22.36 -8.77
CA ALA A 141 8.69 -22.74 -8.13
C ALA A 141 9.70 -23.43 -9.08
N LYS A 142 9.25 -23.92 -10.24
CA LYS A 142 10.13 -24.50 -11.28
C LYS A 142 10.77 -23.44 -12.16
N LEU A 143 10.19 -22.23 -12.22
CA LEU A 143 10.74 -21.12 -12.97
C LEU A 143 11.91 -20.54 -12.17
N SER A 144 13.09 -20.50 -12.78
CA SER A 144 14.19 -19.68 -12.26
C SER A 144 13.82 -18.20 -12.41
N ASP A 145 14.25 -17.38 -11.46
CA ASP A 145 14.23 -15.91 -11.56
C ASP A 145 12.86 -15.21 -11.50
N VAL A 146 11.86 -15.81 -10.83
CA VAL A 146 10.62 -15.10 -10.51
C VAL A 146 10.85 -14.12 -9.36
N SER A 147 10.37 -12.88 -9.55
CA SER A 147 10.38 -11.81 -8.56
C SER A 147 9.53 -12.17 -7.33
N TYR A 148 9.64 -11.37 -6.27
CA TYR A 148 8.70 -11.50 -5.15
C TYR A 148 7.28 -11.19 -5.60
N PHE A 149 6.32 -12.05 -5.27
CA PHE A 149 4.89 -11.87 -5.59
C PHE A 149 4.02 -12.38 -4.44
N GLU A 150 2.72 -12.13 -4.50
CA GLU A 150 1.80 -12.55 -3.45
C GLU A 150 1.61 -14.09 -3.40
N LEU A 151 1.91 -14.69 -2.25
CA LEU A 151 1.73 -16.12 -2.00
C LEU A 151 0.47 -16.43 -1.16
N ASN A 152 -0.28 -15.41 -0.74
CA ASN A 152 -1.52 -15.59 0.00
C ASN A 152 -2.73 -15.78 -0.93
N LEU A 153 -3.35 -16.96 -0.89
CA LEU A 153 -4.56 -17.26 -1.65
C LEU A 153 -5.70 -16.28 -1.36
N GLU A 154 -5.84 -15.82 -0.12
CA GLU A 154 -6.92 -14.90 0.25
C GLU A 154 -6.82 -13.56 -0.48
N THR A 155 -5.61 -13.06 -0.75
CA THR A 155 -5.42 -11.84 -1.54
C THR A 155 -5.82 -12.08 -3.01
N TRP A 156 -5.45 -13.25 -3.58
CA TRP A 156 -5.86 -13.63 -4.94
C TRP A 156 -7.38 -13.82 -5.06
N ARG A 157 -8.03 -14.35 -4.02
CA ARG A 157 -9.51 -14.41 -3.93
C ARG A 157 -10.14 -13.02 -4.02
N GLN A 158 -9.54 -12.00 -3.41
CA GLN A 158 -10.03 -10.63 -3.56
C GLN A 158 -9.92 -10.14 -5.01
N LEU A 159 -8.79 -10.41 -5.70
CA LEU A 159 -8.68 -10.09 -7.12
C LEU A 159 -9.75 -10.80 -7.95
N TRP A 160 -9.96 -12.10 -7.72
CA TRP A 160 -10.97 -12.87 -8.45
C TRP A 160 -12.37 -12.31 -8.26
N ARG A 161 -12.73 -11.90 -7.03
CA ARG A 161 -14.01 -11.23 -6.75
C ARG A 161 -14.15 -9.91 -7.50
N VAL A 162 -13.09 -9.09 -7.53
CA VAL A 162 -13.09 -7.83 -8.29
C VAL A 162 -13.33 -8.11 -9.77
N LEU A 163 -12.57 -9.05 -10.34
CA LEU A 163 -12.69 -9.43 -11.75
C LEU A 163 -14.07 -10.01 -12.08
N GLU A 164 -14.71 -10.72 -11.14
CA GLU A 164 -16.05 -11.24 -11.30
C GLU A 164 -17.11 -10.15 -11.19
N MET A 165 -17.01 -9.23 -10.24
CA MET A 165 -18.05 -8.24 -9.93
C MET A 165 -17.99 -6.98 -10.79
N SER A 166 -16.81 -6.57 -11.27
CA SER A 166 -16.65 -5.31 -12.01
C SER A 166 -17.09 -5.43 -13.47
N ASP A 167 -17.83 -4.45 -13.97
CA ASP A 167 -18.10 -4.29 -15.40
C ASP A 167 -16.86 -3.81 -16.15
N VAL A 168 -16.13 -2.87 -15.53
CA VAL A 168 -14.91 -2.25 -16.07
C VAL A 168 -13.77 -2.40 -15.07
N LEU A 169 -12.60 -2.81 -15.54
CA LEU A 169 -11.41 -2.91 -14.70
C LEU A 169 -10.56 -1.64 -14.82
N LEU A 170 -10.31 -0.99 -13.68
CA LEU A 170 -9.43 0.17 -13.54
C LEU A 170 -8.07 -0.28 -12.97
N MET A 171 -7.06 -0.36 -13.83
CA MET A 171 -5.68 -0.68 -13.44
C MET A 171 -4.90 0.59 -13.14
N ILE A 172 -4.35 0.72 -11.94
CA ILE A 172 -3.65 1.92 -11.47
C ILE A 172 -2.16 1.63 -11.35
N VAL A 173 -1.32 2.45 -11.97
CA VAL A 173 0.14 2.33 -11.94
C VAL A 173 0.80 3.65 -11.58
N ASP A 174 1.98 3.59 -10.98
CA ASP A 174 2.83 4.77 -10.70
C ASP A 174 3.61 5.15 -11.97
N ILE A 175 3.54 6.41 -12.40
CA ILE A 175 4.18 6.88 -13.64
C ILE A 175 5.71 6.71 -13.66
N ARG A 176 6.34 6.52 -12.50
CA ARG A 176 7.78 6.28 -12.42
C ARG A 176 8.17 4.87 -12.86
N TYR A 177 7.24 3.92 -12.80
CA TYR A 177 7.47 2.49 -13.00
C TYR A 177 6.32 1.78 -13.79
N PRO A 178 5.71 2.40 -14.81
CA PRO A 178 4.38 1.99 -15.26
C PRO A 178 4.37 0.61 -15.91
N VAL A 179 5.39 0.28 -16.70
CA VAL A 179 5.53 -1.04 -17.33
C VAL A 179 5.83 -2.15 -16.32
N LEU A 180 6.52 -1.85 -15.22
CA LEU A 180 6.82 -2.82 -14.16
C LEU A 180 5.58 -3.20 -13.34
N MET A 181 4.59 -2.31 -13.31
CA MET A 181 3.37 -2.45 -12.54
C MET A 181 2.18 -2.91 -13.38
N PHE A 182 2.35 -3.08 -14.69
CA PHE A 182 1.29 -3.47 -15.62
C PHE A 182 1.53 -4.88 -16.19
N PRO A 183 0.87 -5.92 -15.67
CA PRO A 183 1.02 -7.28 -16.19
C PRO A 183 0.28 -7.46 -17.53
N PRO A 184 0.97 -7.79 -18.64
CA PRO A 184 0.34 -7.98 -19.94
C PRO A 184 -0.66 -9.15 -19.97
N TYR A 185 -0.42 -10.21 -19.19
CA TYR A 185 -1.34 -11.34 -19.10
C TYR A 185 -2.68 -10.96 -18.45
N LEU A 186 -2.70 -10.00 -17.52
CA LEU A 186 -3.93 -9.52 -16.90
C LEU A 186 -4.78 -8.79 -17.94
N TYR A 187 -4.17 -7.93 -18.76
CA TYR A 187 -4.82 -7.29 -19.89
C TYR A 187 -5.43 -8.34 -20.84
N ARG A 188 -4.64 -9.33 -21.27
CA ARG A 188 -5.12 -10.40 -22.16
C ARG A 188 -6.29 -11.16 -21.55
N TYR A 189 -6.21 -11.50 -20.27
CA TYR A 189 -7.27 -12.21 -19.55
C TYR A 189 -8.57 -11.39 -19.52
N VAL A 190 -8.48 -10.12 -19.12
CA VAL A 190 -9.64 -9.23 -19.00
C VAL A 190 -10.28 -8.94 -20.36
N THR A 191 -9.48 -8.59 -21.38
CA THR A 191 -10.03 -8.14 -22.67
C THR A 191 -10.38 -9.28 -23.63
N ASN A 192 -9.71 -10.43 -23.54
CA ASN A 192 -9.90 -11.53 -24.50
C ASN A 192 -10.73 -12.68 -23.91
N GLU A 193 -10.47 -13.08 -22.66
CA GLU A 193 -11.18 -14.18 -22.01
C GLU A 193 -12.47 -13.68 -21.33
N LEU A 194 -12.36 -12.67 -20.46
CA LEU A 194 -13.53 -12.10 -19.75
C LEU A 194 -14.36 -11.16 -20.63
N ARG A 195 -13.77 -10.64 -21.72
CA ARG A 195 -14.38 -9.67 -22.65
C ARG A 195 -14.93 -8.42 -21.94
N LYS A 196 -14.18 -7.94 -20.94
CA LYS A 196 -14.46 -6.71 -20.19
C LYS A 196 -13.57 -5.58 -20.68
N ASP A 197 -14.04 -4.37 -20.50
CA ASP A 197 -13.28 -3.15 -20.79
C ASP A 197 -12.25 -2.88 -19.68
N MET A 198 -11.10 -2.34 -20.07
CA MET A 198 -9.99 -2.05 -19.17
C MET A 198 -9.51 -0.61 -19.36
N ILE A 199 -9.36 0.10 -18.24
CA ILE A 199 -8.83 1.46 -18.17
C ILE A 199 -7.52 1.42 -17.39
N LEU A 200 -6.45 1.96 -17.97
CA LEU A 200 -5.17 2.18 -17.30
C LEU A 200 -5.10 3.63 -16.80
N VAL A 201 -4.87 3.81 -15.51
CA VAL A 201 -4.58 5.11 -14.91
C VAL A 201 -3.09 5.20 -14.62
N LEU A 202 -2.40 6.04 -15.40
CA LEU A 202 -1.08 6.53 -15.07
C LEU A 202 -1.22 7.56 -13.94
N ASN A 203 -0.95 7.13 -12.72
CA ASN A 203 -1.10 7.94 -11.52
C ASN A 203 0.22 8.64 -11.14
N LYS A 204 0.10 9.70 -10.33
CA LYS A 204 1.21 10.53 -9.84
C LYS A 204 2.00 11.19 -10.97
N VAL A 205 1.31 11.60 -12.04
CA VAL A 205 1.95 12.18 -13.23
C VAL A 205 2.78 13.43 -12.93
N ASP A 206 2.52 14.11 -11.81
CA ASP A 206 3.31 15.22 -11.26
C ASP A 206 4.78 14.87 -10.97
N LEU A 207 5.06 13.60 -10.67
CA LEU A 207 6.40 13.15 -10.32
C LEU A 207 7.34 13.02 -11.52
N ALA A 208 6.83 12.87 -12.74
CA ALA A 208 7.64 12.64 -13.94
C ALA A 208 7.68 13.87 -14.87
N PRO A 209 8.70 14.02 -15.73
CA PRO A 209 8.70 15.03 -16.79
C PRO A 209 7.52 14.83 -17.76
N ALA A 210 6.90 15.92 -18.22
CA ALA A 210 5.70 15.85 -19.08
C ALA A 210 5.92 15.04 -20.37
N ALA A 211 7.06 15.23 -21.04
CA ALA A 211 7.46 14.44 -22.20
C ALA A 211 7.51 12.92 -21.92
N LEU A 212 7.99 12.52 -20.74
CA LEU A 212 8.05 11.12 -20.33
C LEU A 212 6.66 10.54 -20.10
N VAL A 213 5.74 11.31 -19.52
CA VAL A 213 4.35 10.89 -19.35
C VAL A 213 3.67 10.67 -20.70
N VAL A 214 3.88 11.57 -21.66
CA VAL A 214 3.36 11.45 -23.02
C VAL A 214 3.92 10.19 -23.70
N ALA A 215 5.22 9.95 -23.61
CA ALA A 215 5.84 8.77 -24.20
C ALA A 215 5.27 7.47 -23.62
N TRP A 216 5.10 7.38 -22.30
CA TRP A 216 4.46 6.22 -21.68
C TRP A 216 3.00 6.07 -22.10
N LYS A 217 2.24 7.17 -22.17
CA LYS A 217 0.86 7.15 -22.65
C LYS A 217 0.78 6.54 -24.06
N GLU A 218 1.64 6.98 -24.97
CA GLU A 218 1.64 6.50 -26.36
C GLU A 218 2.15 5.06 -26.49
N TYR A 219 3.12 4.67 -25.67
CA TYR A 219 3.57 3.28 -25.55
C TYR A 219 2.40 2.33 -25.20
N PHE A 220 1.62 2.65 -24.17
CA PHE A 220 0.49 1.80 -23.78
C PHE A 220 -0.64 1.81 -24.83
N ARG A 221 -0.92 2.96 -25.46
CA ARG A 221 -1.94 3.05 -26.52
C ARG A 221 -1.59 2.23 -27.75
N SER A 222 -0.32 2.25 -28.16
CA SER A 222 0.15 1.50 -29.33
C SER A 222 0.27 -0.01 -29.03
N THR A 223 0.73 -0.37 -27.83
CA THR A 223 0.97 -1.77 -27.44
C THR A 223 -0.33 -2.49 -27.03
N TYR A 224 -1.30 -1.78 -26.44
CA TYR A 224 -2.55 -2.34 -25.96
C TYR A 224 -3.77 -1.58 -26.53
N PRO A 225 -4.20 -1.87 -27.77
CA PRO A 225 -5.22 -1.07 -28.47
C PRO A 225 -6.61 -1.04 -27.82
N LYS A 226 -6.96 -2.03 -26.99
CA LYS A 226 -8.24 -2.07 -26.25
C LYS A 226 -8.18 -1.33 -24.91
N LEU A 227 -7.02 -0.76 -24.56
CA LEU A 227 -6.79 -0.12 -23.28
C LEU A 227 -7.11 1.38 -23.37
N HIS A 228 -7.97 1.87 -22.48
CA HIS A 228 -8.18 3.31 -22.31
C HIS A 228 -7.11 3.85 -21.36
N VAL A 229 -6.22 4.73 -21.83
CA VAL A 229 -5.14 5.28 -21.01
C VAL A 229 -5.50 6.68 -20.51
N LEU A 230 -5.52 6.84 -19.19
CA LEU A 230 -5.81 8.09 -18.49
C LEU A 230 -4.59 8.54 -17.68
N MET A 231 -4.44 9.86 -17.55
CA MET A 231 -3.39 10.51 -16.75
C MET A 231 -4.05 11.14 -15.53
N PHE A 232 -3.55 10.85 -14.34
CA PHE A 232 -4.15 11.30 -13.09
C PHE A 232 -3.09 11.77 -12.09
N THR A 233 -3.42 12.81 -11.33
CA THR A 233 -2.65 13.21 -10.14
C THR A 233 -3.61 13.60 -9.03
N SER A 234 -3.38 13.07 -7.83
CA SER A 234 -4.09 13.46 -6.61
C SER A 234 -3.47 14.70 -5.93
N CYS A 235 -2.24 15.07 -6.29
CA CYS A 235 -1.43 16.09 -5.59
C CYS A 235 -0.65 16.99 -6.56
N PRO A 236 -1.32 17.78 -7.41
CA PRO A 236 -0.66 18.71 -8.32
C PRO A 236 0.11 19.82 -7.60
N THR A 237 1.14 20.36 -8.26
CA THR A 237 2.07 21.33 -7.68
C THR A 237 1.43 22.63 -7.18
N TYR A 238 0.35 23.15 -7.80
CA TYR A 238 -0.35 24.33 -7.26
C TYR A 238 -1.11 24.04 -5.94
N ASN A 239 -1.31 22.76 -5.59
CA ASN A 239 -1.85 22.38 -4.29
C ASN A 239 -0.80 22.40 -3.18
N LEU A 240 0.46 22.63 -3.53
CA LEU A 240 1.59 22.78 -2.62
C LEU A 240 1.83 24.28 -2.37
N ARG A 241 1.65 24.74 -1.13
CA ARG A 241 2.11 26.09 -0.72
C ARG A 241 3.57 26.08 -0.30
N GLY A 242 4.29 27.10 -0.76
CA GLY A 242 5.59 27.54 -0.25
C GLY A 242 6.00 28.85 -0.91
N ASN A 243 5.63 29.99 -0.33
CA ASN A 243 6.11 31.29 -0.79
C ASN A 243 7.62 31.40 -0.51
N THR A 244 8.36 31.95 -1.46
CA THR A 244 9.79 32.31 -1.41
C THR A 244 10.06 33.48 -0.44
N ASN A 245 9.62 33.38 0.81
CA ASN A 245 10.01 34.36 1.83
C ASN A 245 10.96 33.72 2.84
N GLU A 246 12.18 34.22 2.83
CA GLU A 246 13.26 33.95 3.78
C GLU A 246 12.82 34.33 5.20
N THR A 247 12.44 33.35 6.01
CA THR A 247 12.57 33.44 7.46
C THR A 247 12.72 32.03 8.03
N GLU A 248 13.78 31.84 8.81
CA GLU A 248 14.13 30.62 9.51
C GLU A 248 13.04 30.26 10.53
N GLY A 249 12.47 29.06 10.43
CA GLY A 249 11.45 28.55 11.34
C GLY A 249 10.53 27.55 10.63
N LEU A 250 10.31 26.39 11.27
CA LEU A 250 9.65 25.19 10.75
C LEU A 250 8.50 25.49 9.77
N LYS A 251 8.69 25.05 8.52
CA LYS A 251 7.70 25.19 7.45
C LYS A 251 6.74 24.01 7.47
N GLN A 252 5.62 24.13 8.18
CA GLN A 252 4.48 23.23 7.97
C GLN A 252 3.94 23.41 6.55
N ARG A 253 4.10 22.40 5.70
CA ARG A 253 3.50 22.35 4.37
C ARG A 253 2.05 21.90 4.50
N ARG A 254 1.11 22.83 4.44
CA ARG A 254 -0.33 22.49 4.37
C ARG A 254 -0.78 22.38 2.92
N MET A 255 -1.40 21.24 2.57
CA MET A 255 -2.05 21.03 1.28
C MET A 255 -3.26 21.97 1.16
N LYS A 256 -3.41 22.65 0.02
CA LYS A 256 -4.62 23.45 -0.30
C LYS A 256 -5.10 23.03 -1.70
N GLY A 257 -6.39 22.78 -1.95
CA GLY A 257 -6.91 22.58 -3.32
C GLY A 257 -7.14 21.14 -3.85
N LYS A 258 -7.36 20.14 -2.98
CA LYS A 258 -7.59 18.73 -3.40
C LYS A 258 -8.77 18.52 -4.38
N LEU A 259 -9.79 19.38 -4.34
CA LEU A 259 -11.07 19.13 -5.01
C LEU A 259 -11.05 19.39 -6.53
N ARG A 260 -10.43 20.49 -6.99
CA ARG A 260 -10.47 20.88 -8.42
C ARG A 260 -9.79 19.86 -9.35
N MET A 261 -8.69 19.28 -8.91
CA MET A 261 -7.92 18.31 -9.73
C MET A 261 -8.50 16.91 -9.69
N ALA A 262 -9.11 16.56 -8.56
CA ALA A 262 -9.96 15.40 -8.50
C ALA A 262 -11.10 15.50 -9.52
N ALA A 263 -11.75 16.67 -9.66
CA ALA A 263 -12.85 16.87 -10.60
C ALA A 263 -12.42 16.71 -12.07
N GLU A 264 -11.26 17.24 -12.48
CA GLU A 264 -10.77 17.07 -13.86
C GLU A 264 -10.38 15.62 -14.18
N GLY A 265 -9.67 14.96 -13.25
CA GLY A 265 -9.35 13.54 -13.38
C GLY A 265 -10.59 12.66 -13.37
N ALA A 266 -11.58 12.99 -12.53
CA ALA A 266 -12.89 12.34 -12.48
C ALA A 266 -13.66 12.55 -13.79
N GLN A 267 -13.60 13.75 -14.38
CA GLN A 267 -14.26 14.04 -15.66
C GLN A 267 -13.68 13.16 -16.77
N LYS A 268 -12.35 13.02 -16.86
CA LYS A 268 -11.73 12.13 -17.86
C LYS A 268 -12.08 10.66 -17.66
N LEU A 269 -12.23 10.22 -16.42
CA LEU A 269 -12.69 8.87 -16.11
C LEU A 269 -14.17 8.69 -16.47
N LEU A 270 -15.01 9.68 -16.17
CA LEU A 270 -16.41 9.72 -16.59
C LEU A 270 -16.52 9.63 -18.11
N ASP A 271 -15.79 10.45 -18.86
CA ASP A 271 -15.80 10.44 -20.34
C ASP A 271 -15.39 9.06 -20.92
N ALA A 272 -14.46 8.37 -20.25
CA ALA A 272 -14.07 7.01 -20.63
C ALA A 272 -15.19 6.00 -20.32
N CYS A 273 -15.82 6.10 -19.16
CA CYS A 273 -16.95 5.27 -18.77
C CYS A 273 -18.18 5.51 -19.67
N GLU A 274 -18.49 6.75 -20.04
CA GLU A 274 -19.59 7.09 -20.97
C GLU A 274 -19.38 6.42 -22.34
N LYS A 275 -18.15 6.41 -22.85
CA LYS A 275 -17.81 5.72 -24.10
C LYS A 275 -17.99 4.20 -24.02
N ILE A 276 -17.72 3.61 -22.85
CA ILE A 276 -17.82 2.17 -22.61
C ILE A 276 -19.27 1.73 -22.40
N VAL A 277 -20.02 2.51 -21.64
CA VAL A 277 -21.40 2.22 -21.23
C VAL A 277 -22.41 2.60 -22.30
N GLY A 278 -22.16 3.67 -23.05
CA GLY A 278 -23.13 4.23 -23.98
C GLY A 278 -24.43 4.62 -23.26
N ASN A 279 -25.55 4.04 -23.70
CA ASN A 279 -26.88 4.34 -23.16
C ASN A 279 -27.38 3.30 -22.14
N GLU A 280 -26.54 2.35 -21.72
CA GLU A 280 -26.97 1.24 -20.86
C GLU A 280 -27.10 1.63 -19.38
N VAL A 281 -26.34 2.63 -18.91
CA VAL A 281 -26.40 3.16 -17.53
C VAL A 281 -26.47 4.69 -17.56
N ASP A 282 -27.31 5.26 -16.71
CA ASP A 282 -27.40 6.70 -16.52
C ASP A 282 -26.27 7.23 -15.63
N LEU A 283 -25.35 7.99 -16.23
CA LEU A 283 -24.22 8.61 -15.55
C LEU A 283 -24.45 10.10 -15.22
N SER A 284 -25.66 10.63 -15.45
CA SER A 284 -26.00 12.03 -15.17
C SER A 284 -25.71 12.44 -13.74
N SER A 285 -26.02 11.57 -12.77
CA SER A 285 -25.74 11.82 -11.35
C SER A 285 -24.24 12.00 -11.04
N TRP A 286 -23.36 11.33 -11.78
CA TRP A 286 -21.92 11.48 -11.62
C TRP A 286 -21.43 12.77 -12.29
N HIS A 287 -21.99 13.10 -13.45
CA HIS A 287 -21.73 14.38 -14.10
C HIS A 287 -22.15 15.57 -13.23
N ASP A 288 -23.33 15.51 -12.60
CA ASP A 288 -23.83 16.51 -11.66
C ASP A 288 -22.89 16.67 -10.47
N LYS A 289 -22.47 15.56 -9.84
CA LYS A 289 -21.50 15.56 -8.74
C LYS A 289 -20.20 16.29 -9.12
N ILE A 290 -19.61 15.97 -10.27
CA ILE A 290 -18.36 16.60 -10.73
C ILE A 290 -18.57 18.10 -10.94
N ARG A 291 -19.68 18.48 -11.57
CA ARG A 291 -20.02 19.89 -11.82
C ARG A 291 -20.17 20.68 -10.52
N GLU A 292 -20.84 20.11 -9.51
CA GLU A 292 -20.95 20.72 -8.18
C GLU A 292 -19.57 20.88 -7.54
N GLU A 293 -18.72 19.86 -7.61
CA GLU A 293 -17.34 19.90 -7.10
C GLU A 293 -16.46 20.93 -7.80
N MET A 294 -16.65 21.17 -9.10
CA MET A 294 -15.96 22.21 -9.85
C MET A 294 -16.42 23.63 -9.49
N GLN A 295 -17.70 23.79 -9.14
CA GLN A 295 -18.32 25.09 -8.82
C GLN A 295 -18.11 25.51 -7.36
N MET A 296 -17.74 24.59 -6.47
CA MET A 296 -17.39 24.93 -5.09
C MET A 296 -16.13 25.81 -5.04
N GLU A 297 -16.33 27.09 -4.73
CA GLU A 297 -15.25 28.02 -4.39
C GLU A 297 -14.91 27.87 -2.89
N PHE A 298 -13.66 27.50 -2.61
CA PHE A 298 -12.97 27.41 -1.31
C PHE A 298 -12.86 26.05 -0.60
N ASP A 299 -11.64 25.85 -0.06
CA ASP A 299 -11.20 24.77 0.81
C ASP A 299 -12.10 24.63 2.02
N LEU A 300 -12.94 23.60 1.99
CA LEU A 300 -13.54 23.07 3.19
C LEU A 300 -12.47 22.23 3.89
N ASP A 301 -11.81 22.82 4.89
CA ASP A 301 -11.30 22.05 6.02
C ASP A 301 -12.44 21.16 6.50
N ASP A 302 -12.27 19.84 6.39
CA ASP A 302 -13.11 18.77 6.94
C ASP A 302 -14.58 19.17 7.20
N VAL A 303 -15.31 19.59 6.16
CA VAL A 303 -16.76 19.51 6.27
C VAL A 303 -17.10 18.04 6.21
N ASP A 304 -17.35 17.51 7.39
CA ASP A 304 -17.99 16.23 7.67
C ASP A 304 -19.37 16.23 7.00
N HIS A 305 -19.41 16.18 5.67
CA HIS A 305 -20.60 15.87 4.91
C HIS A 305 -20.92 14.41 5.22
N ARG A 306 -21.71 14.27 6.29
CA ARG A 306 -22.43 13.07 6.73
C ARG A 306 -23.44 12.59 5.70
N GLU A 307 -23.11 12.65 4.42
CA GLU A 307 -23.63 11.64 3.51
C GLU A 307 -22.93 10.34 3.88
N SER A 308 -23.69 9.48 4.55
CA SER A 308 -23.30 8.12 4.87
C SER A 308 -22.85 7.42 3.59
N VAL A 309 -21.54 7.36 3.36
CA VAL A 309 -20.98 6.45 2.37
C VAL A 309 -21.26 5.06 2.92
N THR A 310 -22.19 4.35 2.30
CA THR A 310 -22.51 2.99 2.69
C THR A 310 -21.36 2.11 2.24
N ILE A 311 -20.41 1.87 3.15
CA ILE A 311 -19.42 0.82 3.00
C ILE A 311 -20.12 -0.48 3.40
N GLU A 312 -20.66 -1.19 2.41
CA GLU A 312 -21.25 -2.50 2.64
C GLU A 312 -20.13 -3.52 2.89
N LYS A 313 -20.32 -4.37 3.91
CA LYS A 313 -19.39 -5.48 4.19
C LYS A 313 -19.52 -6.56 3.12
N GLU A 314 -18.43 -7.29 2.92
CA GLU A 314 -18.30 -8.42 1.97
C GLU A 314 -19.58 -9.28 1.91
N ASP A 315 -20.37 -9.15 0.84
CA ASP A 315 -21.33 -10.18 0.47
C ASP A 315 -20.54 -11.30 -0.21
N THR A 316 -20.29 -12.38 0.54
CA THR A 316 -19.61 -13.58 0.02
C THR A 316 -20.56 -14.51 -0.74
N SER A 317 -21.81 -14.09 -0.97
CA SER A 317 -22.77 -14.87 -1.76
C SER A 317 -22.41 -14.85 -3.25
N TYR A 318 -22.87 -15.88 -3.96
CA TYR A 318 -22.56 -16.08 -5.37
C TYR A 318 -23.02 -14.87 -6.22
N PHE A 319 -22.16 -14.41 -7.13
CA PHE A 319 -22.49 -13.39 -8.14
C PHE A 319 -22.29 -13.98 -9.54
N LYS A 320 -23.39 -14.24 -10.28
CA LYS A 320 -23.28 -14.36 -11.74
C LYS A 320 -23.12 -12.94 -12.22
N HIS A 321 -22.00 -12.63 -12.85
CA HIS A 321 -21.77 -11.30 -13.38
C HIS A 321 -22.87 -10.96 -14.39
N GLU A 322 -23.78 -10.10 -13.96
CA GLU A 322 -24.77 -9.44 -14.79
C GLU A 322 -24.21 -8.05 -15.05
N ARG A 323 -23.94 -7.76 -16.34
CA ARG A 323 -23.40 -6.46 -16.74
C ARG A 323 -24.40 -5.38 -16.32
N TYR A 324 -23.94 -4.38 -15.59
CA TYR A 324 -24.77 -3.28 -15.08
C TYR A 324 -25.94 -3.74 -14.20
N LYS A 325 -25.69 -4.67 -13.29
CA LYS A 325 -26.71 -5.17 -12.36
C LYS A 325 -27.46 -4.02 -11.68
N ASN A 326 -28.79 -4.05 -11.74
CA ASN A 326 -29.68 -3.00 -11.23
C ASN A 326 -29.43 -1.61 -11.84
N GLY A 327 -28.88 -1.52 -13.06
CA GLY A 327 -28.53 -0.26 -13.70
C GLY A 327 -27.36 0.47 -13.04
N VAL A 328 -26.48 -0.26 -12.34
CA VAL A 328 -25.31 0.30 -11.65
C VAL A 328 -24.04 -0.13 -12.38
N LEU A 329 -23.22 0.85 -12.78
CA LEU A 329 -21.88 0.62 -13.30
C LEU A 329 -20.93 0.26 -12.15
N THR A 330 -20.29 -0.90 -12.21
CA THR A 330 -19.29 -1.34 -11.22
C THR A 330 -17.87 -1.24 -11.79
N VAL A 331 -17.03 -0.39 -11.21
CA VAL A 331 -15.62 -0.19 -11.61
C VAL A 331 -14.69 -0.83 -10.60
N GLY A 332 -13.93 -1.84 -11.02
CA GLY A 332 -12.99 -2.56 -10.16
C GLY A 332 -11.61 -1.92 -10.14
N CYS A 333 -11.14 -1.44 -9.00
CA CYS A 333 -9.82 -0.81 -8.88
C CYS A 333 -8.75 -1.85 -8.51
N VAL A 334 -7.74 -2.04 -9.37
CA VAL A 334 -6.61 -2.96 -9.16
C VAL A 334 -5.28 -2.22 -9.31
N GLY A 335 -4.28 -2.61 -8.52
CA GLY A 335 -2.93 -2.07 -8.62
C GLY A 335 -1.99 -2.68 -7.58
N THR A 336 -0.69 -2.43 -7.74
CA THR A 336 0.31 -2.84 -6.75
C THR A 336 0.19 -1.99 -5.46
N PRO A 337 0.77 -2.42 -4.33
CA PRO A 337 0.82 -1.58 -3.13
C PRO A 337 1.44 -0.20 -3.42
N ASN A 338 1.00 0.83 -2.71
CA ASN A 338 1.56 2.20 -2.76
C ASN A 338 1.46 2.97 -4.09
N VAL A 339 0.76 2.44 -5.11
CA VAL A 339 0.48 3.18 -6.38
C VAL A 339 -0.49 4.36 -6.20
N GLY A 340 -1.16 4.46 -5.05
CA GLY A 340 -2.12 5.53 -4.77
C GLY A 340 -3.57 5.18 -5.11
N LYS A 341 -3.93 3.89 -5.18
CA LYS A 341 -5.30 3.43 -5.43
C LYS A 341 -6.33 4.02 -4.46
N SER A 342 -6.10 3.89 -3.15
CA SER A 342 -7.02 4.42 -2.14
C SER A 342 -7.01 5.96 -2.08
N SER A 343 -5.89 6.59 -2.43
CA SER A 343 -5.81 8.05 -2.62
C SER A 343 -6.63 8.53 -3.82
N LEU A 344 -6.61 7.77 -4.92
CA LEU A 344 -7.43 8.03 -6.12
C LEU A 344 -8.92 7.90 -5.79
N ILE A 345 -9.32 6.86 -5.04
CA ILE A 345 -10.71 6.70 -4.59
C ILE A 345 -11.15 7.90 -3.73
N ASN A 346 -10.35 8.30 -2.74
CA ASN A 346 -10.65 9.48 -1.93
C ASN A 346 -10.73 10.76 -2.76
N ALA A 347 -9.89 10.90 -3.78
CA ALA A 347 -9.96 12.03 -4.71
C ALA A 347 -11.29 12.01 -5.50
N LEU A 348 -11.65 10.89 -6.13
CA LEU A 348 -12.92 10.74 -6.87
C LEU A 348 -14.15 10.99 -6.00
N MET A 349 -14.10 10.58 -4.73
CA MET A 349 -15.18 10.82 -3.77
C MET A 349 -15.26 12.28 -3.28
N GLY A 350 -14.22 13.09 -3.48
CA GLY A 350 -14.12 14.45 -2.93
C GLY A 350 -13.90 14.50 -1.42
N LYS A 351 -13.85 13.34 -0.73
CA LYS A 351 -13.72 13.22 0.72
C LYS A 351 -12.96 11.95 1.13
N LYS A 352 -12.42 11.94 2.35
CA LYS A 352 -11.70 10.77 2.90
C LYS A 352 -12.70 9.66 3.28
N VAL A 353 -12.86 8.67 2.41
CA VAL A 353 -13.73 7.50 2.63
C VAL A 353 -12.95 6.23 3.01
N VAL A 354 -11.72 6.11 2.51
CA VAL A 354 -10.82 4.99 2.79
C VAL A 354 -9.57 5.48 3.49
N SER A 355 -9.06 4.68 4.42
CA SER A 355 -7.77 4.94 5.05
C SER A 355 -6.64 4.75 4.04
N VAL A 356 -5.57 5.53 4.19
CA VAL A 356 -4.39 5.51 3.31
C VAL A 356 -3.15 5.42 4.18
N SER A 357 -2.17 4.62 3.76
CA SER A 357 -0.88 4.50 4.42
C SER A 357 0.21 4.28 3.37
N ARG A 358 1.45 4.65 3.72
CA ARG A 358 2.65 4.39 2.92
C ARG A 358 3.16 2.95 3.08
N THR A 359 2.65 2.22 4.07
CA THR A 359 3.04 0.84 4.34
C THR A 359 2.25 -0.13 3.46
N PRO A 360 2.92 -1.04 2.72
CA PRO A 360 2.24 -2.05 1.93
C PRO A 360 1.32 -2.94 2.79
N GLY A 361 0.17 -3.34 2.24
CA GLY A 361 -0.78 -4.22 2.94
C GLY A 361 -1.74 -3.51 3.91
N HIS A 362 -1.88 -2.19 3.80
CA HIS A 362 -2.84 -1.41 4.59
C HIS A 362 -4.30 -1.74 4.24
N THR A 363 -4.66 -1.71 2.95
CA THR A 363 -5.97 -2.19 2.48
C THR A 363 -5.96 -3.71 2.50
N LYS A 364 -6.67 -4.31 3.46
CA LYS A 364 -6.69 -5.77 3.67
C LYS A 364 -7.91 -6.46 3.07
N HIS A 365 -9.00 -5.74 2.85
CA HIS A 365 -10.28 -6.29 2.46
C HIS A 365 -10.83 -5.62 1.22
N PHE A 366 -11.58 -6.39 0.43
CA PHE A 366 -12.43 -5.88 -0.63
C PHE A 366 -13.52 -4.98 -0.05
N GLN A 367 -13.73 -3.83 -0.67
CA GLN A 367 -14.74 -2.86 -0.24
C GLN A 367 -15.52 -2.34 -1.44
N THR A 368 -16.83 -2.23 -1.25
CA THR A 368 -17.76 -1.65 -2.23
C THR A 368 -18.08 -0.22 -1.81
N ILE A 369 -17.79 0.75 -2.67
CA ILE A 369 -17.89 2.19 -2.39
C ILE A 369 -18.76 2.81 -3.48
N PHE A 370 -19.98 3.21 -3.12
CA PHE A 370 -20.85 3.93 -4.06
C PHE A 370 -20.38 5.37 -4.23
N LEU A 371 -20.01 5.72 -5.46
CA LEU A 371 -19.67 7.08 -5.87
C LEU A 371 -20.93 7.90 -6.12
N THR A 372 -21.90 7.27 -6.79
CA THR A 372 -23.27 7.77 -6.93
C THR A 372 -24.25 6.59 -6.81
N ARG A 373 -25.55 6.84 -6.95
CA ARG A 373 -26.56 5.77 -6.94
C ARG A 373 -26.42 4.80 -8.12
N THR A 374 -25.80 5.24 -9.21
CA THR A 374 -25.64 4.46 -10.46
C THR A 374 -24.19 4.06 -10.73
N VAL A 375 -23.24 4.46 -9.88
CA VAL A 375 -21.81 4.15 -10.05
C VAL A 375 -21.20 3.65 -8.75
N CYS A 376 -20.62 2.46 -8.81
CA CYS A 376 -19.97 1.77 -7.73
C CYS A 376 -18.48 1.56 -8.03
N LEU A 377 -17.61 1.87 -7.07
CA LEU A 377 -16.18 1.57 -7.09
C LEU A 377 -15.89 0.37 -6.17
N CYS A 378 -15.11 -0.59 -6.63
CA CYS A 378 -14.61 -1.68 -5.80
C CYS A 378 -13.14 -1.46 -5.48
N ASP A 379 -12.77 -1.33 -4.20
CA ASP A 379 -11.38 -1.27 -3.74
C ASP A 379 -10.87 -2.68 -3.43
N CYS A 380 -9.71 -3.04 -3.98
CA CYS A 380 -9.04 -4.31 -3.69
C CYS A 380 -7.76 -4.09 -2.86
N PRO A 381 -7.30 -5.09 -2.09
CA PRO A 381 -5.95 -5.07 -1.55
C PRO A 381 -4.89 -4.87 -2.64
N GLY A 382 -3.80 -4.17 -2.32
CA GLY A 382 -2.68 -4.02 -3.25
C GLY A 382 -2.05 -5.38 -3.51
N LEU A 383 -1.90 -5.75 -4.79
CA LEU A 383 -1.45 -7.08 -5.19
C LEU A 383 -0.13 -6.99 -5.95
N VAL A 384 0.87 -7.79 -5.55
CA VAL A 384 2.13 -7.90 -6.27
C VAL A 384 2.05 -9.11 -7.20
N PHE A 385 2.03 -8.83 -8.49
CA PHE A 385 1.94 -9.82 -9.55
C PHE A 385 3.27 -10.54 -9.78
N PRO A 386 3.25 -11.84 -10.17
CA PRO A 386 4.44 -12.54 -10.63
C PRO A 386 5.05 -11.87 -11.86
N SER A 387 6.38 -11.68 -11.81
CA SER A 387 7.18 -11.01 -12.84
C SER A 387 8.65 -11.46 -12.72
N THR A 388 9.55 -10.89 -13.51
CA THR A 388 11.01 -11.01 -13.36
C THR A 388 11.65 -9.70 -12.84
N VAL A 389 10.83 -8.77 -12.32
CA VAL A 389 11.31 -7.48 -11.81
C VAL A 389 12.32 -7.68 -10.67
N PRO A 390 13.54 -7.11 -10.77
CA PRO A 390 14.55 -7.19 -9.72
C PRO A 390 14.06 -6.67 -8.36
N LYS A 391 14.55 -7.28 -7.28
CA LYS A 391 14.18 -6.91 -5.90
C LYS A 391 14.40 -5.41 -5.62
N GLN A 392 15.48 -4.84 -6.14
CA GLN A 392 15.82 -3.42 -5.94
C GLN A 392 14.70 -2.51 -6.46
N LEU A 393 14.15 -2.81 -7.65
CA LEU A 393 13.00 -2.10 -8.20
C LEU A 393 11.74 -2.35 -7.37
N GLN A 394 11.51 -3.57 -6.89
CA GLN A 394 10.36 -3.88 -6.01
C GLN A 394 10.37 -3.09 -4.69
N ILE A 395 11.56 -2.85 -4.13
CA ILE A 395 11.74 -2.00 -2.94
C ILE A 395 11.45 -0.54 -3.29
N LEU A 396 12.02 -0.02 -4.39
CA LEU A 396 11.83 1.38 -4.82
C LEU A 396 10.39 1.71 -5.23
N MET A 397 9.69 0.75 -5.84
CA MET A 397 8.27 0.82 -6.18
C MET A 397 7.36 0.78 -4.94
N GLY A 398 7.86 0.32 -3.80
CA GLY A 398 7.08 0.09 -2.59
C GLY A 398 6.20 -1.15 -2.64
N SER A 399 6.48 -2.11 -3.54
CA SER A 399 5.81 -3.42 -3.52
C SER A 399 6.39 -4.35 -2.46
N TYR A 400 7.65 -4.12 -2.06
CA TYR A 400 8.32 -4.80 -0.95
C TYR A 400 8.47 -3.85 0.26
N PRO A 401 8.05 -4.24 1.49
CA PRO A 401 8.15 -3.38 2.66
C PRO A 401 9.61 -3.05 3.04
N ILE A 402 9.96 -1.76 3.05
CA ILE A 402 11.32 -1.28 3.36
C ILE A 402 11.78 -1.78 4.76
N ALA A 403 10.88 -1.77 5.74
CA ALA A 403 11.17 -2.22 7.11
C ALA A 403 11.69 -3.66 7.21
N GLN A 404 11.46 -4.49 6.19
CA GLN A 404 11.83 -5.91 6.17
C GLN A 404 13.06 -6.18 5.30
N VAL A 405 13.61 -5.16 4.66
CA VAL A 405 14.80 -5.26 3.82
C VAL A 405 16.03 -5.49 4.70
N ARG A 406 16.52 -6.73 4.71
CA ARG A 406 17.68 -7.12 5.53
C ARG A 406 19.02 -6.52 5.07
N GLU A 407 19.09 -6.18 3.80
CA GLU A 407 20.26 -5.63 3.12
C GLU A 407 19.77 -4.53 2.16
N PRO A 408 19.79 -3.26 2.58
CA PRO A 408 19.29 -2.15 1.78
C PRO A 408 20.34 -1.54 0.85
N TYR A 409 21.63 -1.80 1.09
CA TYR A 409 22.73 -1.07 0.45
C TYR A 409 22.86 -1.39 -1.04
N THR A 410 22.54 -2.62 -1.47
CA THR A 410 22.47 -2.91 -2.92
C THR A 410 21.38 -2.12 -3.63
N THR A 411 20.28 -1.79 -2.95
CA THR A 411 19.22 -0.94 -3.52
C THR A 411 19.67 0.52 -3.57
N ILE A 412 20.44 0.98 -2.57
CA ILE A 412 21.08 2.30 -2.62
C ILE A 412 22.09 2.38 -3.77
N LYS A 413 22.90 1.33 -3.97
CA LYS A 413 23.80 1.23 -5.12
C LYS A 413 23.03 1.37 -6.44
N PHE A 414 21.99 0.56 -6.61
CA PHE A 414 21.14 0.57 -7.81
C PHE A 414 20.53 1.95 -8.10
N LEU A 415 20.14 2.68 -7.05
CA LEU A 415 19.63 4.04 -7.14
C LEU A 415 20.75 5.04 -7.51
N ALA A 416 21.94 4.90 -6.91
CA ALA A 416 23.10 5.76 -7.13
C ALA A 416 23.74 5.57 -8.52
N GLU A 417 23.63 4.39 -9.11
CA GLU A 417 24.04 4.13 -10.49
C GLU A 417 23.19 4.94 -11.50
N ARG A 418 21.95 5.28 -11.13
CA ARG A 418 20.98 5.95 -12.02
C ARG A 418 20.78 7.42 -11.70
N THR A 419 21.09 7.82 -10.47
CA THR A 419 20.93 9.18 -9.97
C THR A 419 22.16 9.60 -9.19
N ASP A 420 22.63 10.83 -9.41
CA ASP A 420 23.78 11.38 -8.69
C ASP A 420 23.39 11.74 -7.23
N LEU A 421 23.29 10.72 -6.38
CA LEU A 421 22.89 10.86 -4.99
C LEU A 421 23.82 11.79 -4.19
N PRO A 422 25.17 11.72 -4.30
CA PRO A 422 26.04 12.65 -3.59
C PRO A 422 25.73 14.11 -3.89
N LYS A 423 25.47 14.44 -5.16
CA LYS A 423 25.12 15.79 -5.58
C LYS A 423 23.71 16.20 -5.12
N ILE A 424 22.71 15.34 -5.33
CA ILE A 424 21.31 15.60 -4.92
C ILE A 424 21.22 15.85 -3.42
N LEU A 425 21.88 15.01 -2.63
CA LEU A 425 21.85 15.05 -1.18
C LEU A 425 22.89 16.01 -0.59
N ARG A 426 23.76 16.62 -1.40
CA ARG A 426 24.87 17.49 -0.98
C ARG A 426 25.70 16.82 0.12
N LEU A 427 26.24 15.65 -0.20
CA LEU A 427 27.08 14.86 0.68
C LEU A 427 28.54 15.23 0.50
N GLN A 428 29.31 15.10 1.57
CA GLN A 428 30.76 15.13 1.54
C GLN A 428 31.25 13.69 1.69
N HIS A 429 32.26 13.31 0.92
CA HIS A 429 32.82 11.96 1.01
C HIS A 429 33.41 11.75 2.41
N PRO A 430 33.10 10.64 3.12
CA PRO A 430 33.61 10.41 4.47
C PRO A 430 35.14 10.43 4.56
N ASP A 431 35.80 9.82 3.58
CA ASP A 431 37.26 9.72 3.50
C ASP A 431 37.92 10.75 2.56
N GLY A 432 37.14 11.60 1.89
CA GLY A 432 37.66 12.58 0.92
C GLY A 432 38.09 12.02 -0.44
N ASP A 433 37.65 10.82 -0.81
CA ASP A 433 37.91 10.19 -2.11
C ASP A 433 36.94 10.70 -3.21
N ASP A 434 37.35 10.52 -4.47
CA ASP A 434 36.55 10.87 -5.64
C ASP A 434 35.50 9.80 -6.00
N SER A 435 35.76 8.55 -5.63
CA SER A 435 34.90 7.41 -5.97
C SER A 435 33.95 7.08 -4.83
N TRP A 436 32.66 6.89 -5.14
CA TRP A 436 31.63 6.57 -4.14
C TRP A 436 31.22 5.10 -4.21
N SER A 437 31.01 4.48 -3.05
CA SER A 437 30.24 3.24 -2.89
C SER A 437 28.90 3.51 -2.21
N ALA A 438 28.00 2.51 -2.21
CA ALA A 438 26.73 2.66 -1.51
C ALA A 438 26.92 2.80 0.01
N MET A 439 27.99 2.24 0.55
CA MET A 439 28.36 2.40 1.96
C MET A 439 28.77 3.84 2.26
N ASP A 440 29.59 4.45 1.41
CA ASP A 440 30.08 5.83 1.60
C ASP A 440 28.92 6.83 1.56
N ILE A 441 27.95 6.62 0.66
CA ILE A 441 26.71 7.42 0.60
C ILE A 441 25.94 7.30 1.92
N CYS A 442 25.77 6.07 2.42
CA CYS A 442 25.02 5.84 3.65
C CYS A 442 25.75 6.39 4.89
N ASP A 443 27.07 6.29 4.96
CA ASP A 443 27.89 6.82 6.06
C ASP A 443 27.95 8.36 6.03
N ALA A 444 28.04 8.96 4.84
CA ALA A 444 27.94 10.41 4.66
C ALA A 444 26.55 10.92 5.07
N TRP A 445 25.48 10.19 4.71
CA TRP A 445 24.12 10.54 5.13
C TRP A 445 23.94 10.37 6.65
N ALA A 446 24.47 9.29 7.23
CA ALA A 446 24.46 9.06 8.67
C ALA A 446 25.18 10.19 9.42
N THR A 447 26.34 10.62 8.93
CA THR A 447 27.11 11.73 9.48
C THR A 447 26.32 13.03 9.41
N LYS A 448 25.73 13.33 8.24
CA LYS A 448 24.94 14.54 8.00
C LYS A 448 23.69 14.62 8.90
N ARG A 449 23.06 13.47 9.17
CA ARG A 449 21.86 13.37 10.02
C ARG A 449 22.17 13.04 11.50
N ASN A 450 23.44 12.93 11.86
CA ASN A 450 23.88 12.49 13.18
C ASN A 450 23.27 11.14 13.63
N PHE A 451 23.12 10.20 12.70
CA PHE A 451 22.64 8.86 13.00
C PHE A 451 23.76 8.02 13.60
N VAL A 452 23.67 7.79 14.91
CA VAL A 452 24.64 7.00 15.68
C VAL A 452 23.97 5.90 16.48
N THR A 453 24.65 4.77 16.58
CA THR A 453 24.21 3.61 17.35
C THR A 453 24.32 3.88 18.85
N ALA A 454 23.23 3.64 19.59
CA ALA A 454 23.12 3.99 21.02
C ALA A 454 24.20 3.38 21.93
N ARG A 455 24.77 2.22 21.57
CA ARG A 455 25.75 1.51 22.42
C ARG A 455 27.21 1.83 22.11
N ALA A 456 27.54 2.04 20.85
CA ALA A 456 28.93 2.10 20.39
C ALA A 456 29.30 3.47 19.80
N ALA A 457 28.35 4.41 19.71
CA ALA A 457 28.51 5.72 19.08
C ALA A 457 29.12 5.64 17.65
N ARG A 458 28.93 4.51 16.97
CA ARG A 458 29.30 4.33 15.55
C ARG A 458 28.16 4.82 14.66
N LEU A 459 28.49 5.27 13.45
CA LEU A 459 27.50 5.65 12.45
C LEU A 459 26.50 4.50 12.22
N ASP A 460 25.22 4.85 12.21
CA ASP A 460 24.14 3.91 11.91
C ASP A 460 23.82 3.92 10.41
N THR A 461 24.68 3.24 9.66
CA THR A 461 24.58 3.10 8.19
C THR A 461 23.27 2.45 7.76
N TYR A 462 22.72 1.54 8.58
CA TYR A 462 21.48 0.84 8.27
C TYR A 462 20.26 1.77 8.41
N ARG A 463 20.20 2.58 9.48
CA ARG A 463 19.17 3.61 9.63
C ARG A 463 19.26 4.63 8.49
N ALA A 464 20.47 5.05 8.13
CA ALA A 464 20.70 5.94 6.99
C ALA A 464 20.18 5.36 5.66
N ALA A 465 20.49 4.10 5.37
CA ALA A 465 19.99 3.43 4.17
C ALA A 465 18.46 3.33 4.12
N ASN A 466 17.81 3.00 5.25
CA ASN A 466 16.36 2.96 5.32
C ASN A 466 15.72 4.35 5.11
N SER A 467 16.30 5.40 5.69
CA SER A 467 15.90 6.79 5.48
C SER A 467 15.98 7.17 3.99
N LEU A 468 17.09 6.83 3.31
CA LEU A 468 17.26 7.06 1.88
C LEU A 468 16.20 6.33 1.02
N LEU A 469 15.91 5.06 1.33
CA LEU A 469 14.88 4.29 0.62
C LEU A 469 13.48 4.88 0.84
N ARG A 470 13.17 5.34 2.06
CA ARG A 470 11.90 6.00 2.37
C ARG A 470 11.77 7.32 1.61
N MET A 471 12.86 8.10 1.49
CA MET A 471 12.89 9.31 0.65
C MET A 471 12.64 9.01 -0.84
N ALA A 472 13.18 7.89 -1.35
CA ALA A 472 12.91 7.47 -2.73
C ALA A 472 11.44 7.05 -2.93
N LEU A 473 10.87 6.29 -1.99
CA LEU A 473 9.47 5.87 -2.02
C LEU A 473 8.52 7.10 -1.98
N ALA A 474 8.83 8.08 -1.13
CA ALA A 474 8.12 9.35 -1.00
C ALA A 474 8.37 10.32 -2.17
N ALA A 475 9.13 9.90 -3.20
CA ALA A 475 9.48 10.70 -4.37
C ALA A 475 10.23 12.01 -4.06
N ARG A 476 10.95 12.05 -2.93
CA ARG A 476 11.95 13.09 -2.67
C ARG A 476 13.22 12.84 -3.48
N ILE A 477 13.56 11.57 -3.68
CA ILE A 477 14.55 11.12 -4.66
C ILE A 477 13.80 10.43 -5.79
N CYS A 478 13.74 11.06 -6.96
CA CYS A 478 13.02 10.51 -8.10
C CYS A 478 13.94 9.68 -8.99
N MET A 479 13.53 8.45 -9.24
CA MET A 479 14.01 7.59 -10.32
C MET A 479 12.83 7.32 -11.26
N TYR A 480 13.12 7.25 -12.56
CA TYR A 480 12.16 6.87 -13.60
C TYR A 480 12.70 5.68 -14.38
N VAL A 481 11.79 4.89 -14.91
CA VAL A 481 12.10 4.00 -16.04
C VAL A 481 11.70 4.68 -17.34
N TYR A 482 12.49 4.46 -18.39
CA TYR A 482 12.29 5.10 -19.68
C TYR A 482 11.75 4.08 -20.70
N PRO A 483 10.83 4.48 -21.58
CA PRO A 483 10.34 3.59 -22.63
C PRO A 483 11.48 3.23 -23.61
N PRO A 484 11.34 2.15 -24.38
CA PRO A 484 12.31 1.81 -25.42
C PRO A 484 12.53 2.99 -26.38
N ASP A 485 13.78 3.18 -26.81
CA ASP A 485 14.21 4.22 -27.75
C ASP A 485 13.98 5.66 -27.24
N TRP A 486 13.80 5.86 -25.93
CA TRP A 486 13.57 7.17 -25.32
C TRP A 486 14.65 8.20 -25.68
N VAL A 487 15.92 7.83 -25.61
CA VAL A 487 17.05 8.72 -25.91
C VAL A 487 17.06 9.11 -27.38
N ALA A 488 16.70 8.19 -28.28
CA ALA A 488 16.65 8.44 -29.71
C ALA A 488 15.48 9.35 -30.10
N ASP A 489 14.31 9.13 -29.48
CA ASP A 489 13.06 9.86 -29.77
C ASP A 489 12.83 11.06 -28.84
N ARG A 490 13.83 11.49 -28.07
CA ARG A 490 13.66 12.48 -26.99
C ARG A 490 13.06 13.80 -27.48
N GLU A 491 13.60 14.37 -28.55
CA GLU A 491 13.13 15.64 -29.13
C GLU A 491 11.66 15.54 -29.57
N LYS A 492 11.28 14.42 -30.20
CA LYS A 492 9.90 14.13 -30.60
C LYS A 492 8.93 14.15 -29.41
N TRP A 493 9.35 13.66 -28.25
CA TRP A 493 8.51 13.67 -27.05
C TRP A 493 8.47 15.03 -26.35
N GLU A 494 9.57 15.79 -26.38
CA GLU A 494 9.63 17.15 -25.84
C GLU A 494 8.76 18.13 -26.65
N ASP A 495 8.68 17.96 -27.97
CA ASP A 495 7.89 18.78 -28.88
C ASP A 495 6.44 18.29 -29.08
N HIS A 496 6.03 17.23 -28.40
CA HIS A 496 4.70 16.64 -28.61
C HIS A 496 3.57 17.57 -28.11
N ALA A 497 2.50 17.72 -28.90
CA ALA A 497 1.39 18.65 -28.58
C ALA A 497 0.71 18.40 -27.22
N GLU A 498 0.68 17.15 -26.76
CA GLU A 498 0.13 16.81 -25.44
C GLU A 498 1.03 17.20 -24.25
N VAL A 499 2.27 17.62 -24.47
CA VAL A 499 3.17 18.07 -23.38
C VAL A 499 2.60 19.28 -22.65
N GLU A 500 1.97 20.22 -23.37
CA GLU A 500 1.30 21.36 -22.75
C GLU A 500 0.11 20.92 -21.88
N LEU A 501 -0.68 19.97 -22.37
CA LEU A 501 -1.79 19.39 -21.61
C LEU A 501 -1.28 18.69 -20.34
N VAL A 502 -0.22 17.90 -20.44
CA VAL A 502 0.38 17.22 -19.27
C VAL A 502 0.96 18.23 -18.30
N SER A 503 1.69 19.23 -18.78
CA SER A 503 2.28 20.28 -17.93
C SER A 503 1.19 21.05 -17.17
N TRP A 504 0.05 21.27 -17.81
CA TRP A 504 -1.14 21.85 -17.18
C TRP A 504 -1.73 20.93 -16.10
N ILE A 505 -1.91 19.63 -16.37
CA ILE A 505 -2.35 18.63 -15.36
C ILE A 505 -1.37 18.58 -14.18
N GLN A 506 -0.07 18.66 -14.45
CA GLN A 506 0.99 18.66 -13.44
C GLN A 506 1.04 19.95 -12.62
N ALA A 507 0.29 20.98 -13.04
CA ALA A 507 0.26 22.30 -12.42
C ALA A 507 1.59 23.07 -12.44
N ARG A 508 2.52 22.70 -13.33
CA ARG A 508 3.85 23.34 -13.39
C ARG A 508 3.72 24.73 -14.01
N ASN A 509 4.03 25.77 -13.24
CA ASN A 509 4.16 27.13 -13.79
C ASN A 509 5.32 27.16 -14.79
N ARG A 510 5.16 27.92 -15.90
CA ARG A 510 6.24 28.19 -16.88
C ARG A 510 7.36 28.98 -16.17
N GLY A 511 8.31 28.30 -15.50
CA GLY A 511 9.47 28.96 -14.89
C GLY A 511 10.20 28.27 -13.75
N GLU A 512 9.71 27.15 -13.18
CA GLU A 512 10.47 26.43 -12.14
C GLU A 512 11.29 25.29 -12.76
N ASP A 513 12.56 25.60 -13.04
CA ASP A 513 13.57 24.62 -13.41
C ASP A 513 13.84 23.63 -12.24
N VAL A 514 14.17 22.40 -12.63
CA VAL A 514 14.44 21.21 -11.79
C VAL A 514 15.55 21.40 -10.74
N SER A 515 16.19 22.57 -10.68
CA SER A 515 17.35 22.85 -9.81
C SER A 515 17.02 23.28 -8.37
N ASP A 516 15.78 23.68 -8.04
CA ASP A 516 15.48 24.24 -6.70
C ASP A 516 14.96 23.23 -5.65
N VAL A 517 14.96 21.93 -5.99
CA VAL A 517 14.55 20.85 -5.07
C VAL A 517 15.45 20.79 -3.83
N GLY A 518 16.70 21.27 -3.92
CA GLY A 518 17.74 21.12 -2.89
C GLY A 518 17.55 21.94 -1.60
N LYS A 519 16.64 22.92 -1.52
CA LYS A 519 16.42 23.73 -0.31
C LYS A 519 15.36 23.15 0.66
N ALA A 520 14.65 22.11 0.24
CA ALA A 520 13.46 21.59 0.92
C ALA A 520 13.69 20.34 1.80
N PHE A 521 14.90 19.79 1.83
CA PHE A 521 15.15 18.39 2.24
C PHE A 521 15.35 18.10 3.73
N VAL A 522 15.52 19.10 4.59
CA VAL A 522 16.10 18.83 5.94
C VAL A 522 15.08 18.79 7.08
N SER A 523 13.90 19.39 6.94
CA SER A 523 13.06 19.71 8.12
C SER A 523 11.81 18.86 8.37
N SER A 524 11.43 17.92 7.48
CA SER A 524 10.13 17.23 7.56
C SER A 524 10.24 15.72 7.80
N GLU A 525 11.24 15.26 8.55
CA GLU A 525 11.43 13.84 8.89
C GLU A 525 11.24 13.56 10.38
N GLU A 526 11.59 14.50 11.27
CA GLU A 526 11.38 14.35 12.72
C GLU A 526 9.89 14.33 13.08
N GLU A 527 9.04 15.06 12.34
CA GLU A 527 7.58 15.05 12.53
C GLU A 527 6.91 13.78 11.94
N GLU A 528 7.50 13.13 10.93
CA GLU A 528 6.91 11.93 10.29
C GLU A 528 7.28 10.62 11.03
N GLU A 529 8.42 10.55 11.72
CA GLU A 529 8.72 9.44 12.64
C GLU A 529 7.77 9.47 13.87
N GLU A 530 7.37 10.65 14.33
CA GLU A 530 6.37 10.82 15.42
C GLU A 530 4.95 10.42 14.96
N GLU A 531 4.55 10.72 13.72
CA GLU A 531 3.25 10.28 13.17
C GLU A 531 3.16 8.75 12.98
N GLU A 532 4.24 8.06 12.59
CA GLU A 532 4.27 6.58 12.52
C GLU A 532 4.18 5.94 13.93
N GLU A 533 4.73 6.57 14.97
CA GLU A 533 4.62 6.10 16.36
C GLU A 533 3.22 6.37 16.96
N GLU A 534 2.59 7.52 16.66
CA GLU A 534 1.23 7.82 17.12
C GLU A 534 0.13 6.98 16.43
N GLU A 535 0.31 6.61 15.14
CA GLU A 535 -0.62 5.71 14.45
C GLU A 535 -0.60 4.29 15.05
N ASP A 536 0.57 3.77 15.46
CA ASP A 536 0.71 2.45 16.10
C ASP A 536 0.11 2.45 17.53
N GLU A 537 0.23 3.57 18.29
CA GLU A 537 -0.39 3.71 19.61
C GLU A 537 -1.92 3.95 19.56
N GLY A 538 -2.42 4.56 18.48
CA GLY A 538 -3.85 4.78 18.25
C GLY A 538 -4.65 3.50 18.01
N GLU A 539 -4.04 2.48 17.38
CA GLU A 539 -4.65 1.17 17.15
C GLU A 539 -4.89 0.39 18.46
N GLU A 540 -4.00 0.49 19.46
CA GLU A 540 -4.21 -0.15 20.77
C GLU A 540 -5.36 0.50 21.57
N ARG A 541 -5.57 1.82 21.42
CA ARG A 541 -6.64 2.55 22.11
C ARG A 541 -8.02 2.32 21.50
N SER A 542 -8.11 2.17 20.18
CA SER A 542 -9.39 2.01 19.46
C SER A 542 -10.06 0.63 19.69
N GLN A 543 -9.28 -0.41 20.03
CA GLN A 543 -9.83 -1.71 20.42
C GLN A 543 -10.45 -1.75 21.83
N SER A 544 -10.20 -0.72 22.66
CA SER A 544 -10.69 -0.67 24.05
C SER A 544 -12.00 0.12 24.24
N ARG A 545 -12.50 0.83 23.21
CA ARG A 545 -13.70 1.68 23.31
C ARG A 545 -14.85 1.19 22.41
N LYS A 546 -15.29 -0.04 22.65
CA LYS A 546 -16.64 -0.50 22.23
C LYS A 546 -17.28 -1.36 23.31
N SER A 547 -17.62 -0.72 24.43
CA SER A 547 -18.80 -1.08 25.21
C SER A 547 -19.25 0.15 25.99
N GLU A 548 -20.57 0.37 25.97
CA GLU A 548 -21.35 1.32 26.78
C GLU A 548 -21.60 2.71 26.18
N LYS A 549 -22.70 2.80 25.42
CA LYS A 549 -23.64 3.92 25.47
C LYS A 549 -25.07 3.38 25.60
N LYS A 550 -25.72 3.70 26.71
CA LYS A 550 -27.14 4.09 26.82
C LYS A 550 -27.16 5.21 27.86
N GLU A 551 -27.36 6.46 27.44
CA GLU A 551 -28.64 7.20 27.54
C GLU A 551 -29.15 7.22 29.00
N GLY A 552 -29.35 8.35 29.68
CA GLY A 552 -29.41 9.77 29.32
C GLY A 552 -30.28 10.47 30.38
N SER A 553 -30.06 11.79 30.58
CA SER A 553 -30.87 12.74 31.39
C SER A 553 -30.85 12.53 32.93
N ASP A 554 -31.02 13.54 33.78
CA ASP A 554 -30.72 14.97 33.80
C ASP A 554 -30.85 15.38 35.29
N GLU A 555 -30.12 16.42 35.66
CA GLU A 555 -30.37 17.36 36.76
C GLU A 555 -30.49 16.91 38.25
N SER A 556 -29.66 17.61 39.05
CA SER A 556 -29.99 18.31 40.30
C SER A 556 -29.30 17.86 41.62
N ALA A 557 -28.60 18.85 42.18
CA ALA A 557 -28.53 19.25 43.59
C ALA A 557 -28.00 18.31 44.69
N SER A 558 -26.84 18.72 45.22
CA SER A 558 -26.47 18.94 46.63
C SER A 558 -26.52 17.82 47.70
N SER A 559 -25.42 17.83 48.47
CA SER A 559 -25.27 17.67 49.93
C SER A 559 -25.32 16.28 50.59
N ASP A 560 -24.19 16.00 51.24
CA ASP A 560 -24.02 15.50 52.62
C ASP A 560 -24.14 14.01 53.00
N ALA A 561 -23.02 13.58 53.62
CA ALA A 561 -22.89 12.84 54.88
C ALA A 561 -23.17 11.32 54.96
N GLU A 562 -22.07 10.62 55.26
CA GLU A 562 -21.83 9.63 56.34
C GLU A 562 -22.66 8.34 56.51
N SER A 563 -21.88 7.24 56.64
CA SER A 563 -22.14 6.00 57.41
C SER A 563 -23.25 5.07 56.87
N ASP A 564 -23.24 3.74 57.02
CA ASP A 564 -22.49 2.80 57.83
C ASP A 564 -22.65 1.39 57.22
N ASP A 565 -21.76 0.49 57.64
CA ASP A 565 -21.77 -0.97 57.69
C ASP A 565 -22.78 -1.86 56.92
N SER A 566 -22.22 -2.91 56.30
CA SER A 566 -22.45 -4.34 56.65
C SER A 566 -22.52 -5.32 55.47
N GLU A 567 -21.55 -6.25 55.51
CA GLU A 567 -21.58 -7.71 55.26
C GLU A 567 -22.20 -8.37 53.98
N ILE A 568 -21.44 -9.38 53.54
CA ILE A 568 -21.49 -10.20 52.31
C ILE A 568 -22.48 -11.38 52.48
N PRO A 569 -23.23 -11.85 51.44
CA PRO A 569 -22.82 -13.11 50.79
C PRO A 569 -23.17 -13.33 49.29
N ARG A 570 -22.21 -13.95 48.60
CA ARG A 570 -22.25 -15.00 47.54
C ARG A 570 -23.47 -15.06 46.59
N VAL A 571 -23.22 -14.83 45.30
CA VAL A 571 -24.15 -15.14 44.19
C VAL A 571 -23.67 -16.36 43.41
N ALA A 572 -24.60 -17.31 43.23
CA ALA A 572 -24.47 -18.55 42.50
C ALA A 572 -24.69 -18.38 40.98
N ASN A 573 -24.12 -19.32 40.21
CA ASN A 573 -24.19 -19.46 38.76
C ASN A 573 -25.62 -19.47 38.20
N LYS A 574 -25.86 -18.73 37.12
CA LYS A 574 -27.07 -18.79 36.28
C LYS A 574 -26.70 -19.18 34.85
N PHE A 575 -26.59 -20.48 34.58
CA PHE A 575 -26.75 -21.06 33.24
C PHE A 575 -27.07 -22.55 33.40
N GLU A 576 -28.28 -22.82 33.88
CA GLU A 576 -28.84 -24.16 33.96
C GLU A 576 -30.34 -24.02 33.63
N ALA A 577 -30.65 -23.93 32.34
CA ALA A 577 -32.01 -24.10 31.79
C ALA A 577 -32.00 -23.92 30.25
N LEU A 578 -31.41 -24.87 29.51
CA LEU A 578 -31.79 -25.16 28.12
C LEU A 578 -31.48 -26.64 27.81
N SER A 579 -32.31 -27.53 28.34
CA SER A 579 -32.54 -28.87 27.78
C SER A 579 -34.06 -29.02 27.66
N ALA A 580 -34.56 -29.12 26.43
CA ALA A 580 -35.94 -29.50 26.14
C ALA A 580 -35.97 -30.97 25.71
N ASP A 581 -37.01 -31.66 26.18
CA ASP A 581 -37.25 -33.09 26.12
C ASP A 581 -37.37 -33.68 24.70
N ALA A 582 -36.76 -34.86 24.52
CA ALA A 582 -37.39 -36.07 23.98
C ALA A 582 -36.56 -37.30 24.40
#